data_AF-A0A2H6ALI7-F1
#
_entry.id   AF-A0A2H6ALI7-F1
#
_cell.length_a   1.000
_cell.length_b   1.000
_cell.length_c   1.000
_cell.angle_alpha   90.00
_cell.angle_beta   90.00
_cell.angle_gamma   90.00
#
_symmetry.space_group_name_H-M   'P 1'
#
loop_
_entity.id
_entity.type
_entity.pdbx_description
1 polymer ?
#
loop_
_entity_poly.entity_id
_entity_poly.type
_entity_poly.pdbx_seq_one_letter_code
_entity_poly.pdbx_strand_id
1 'polypeptide(L)'
;MRLPRKSLFFLLCITFSGCVYLRFLEVKRQFANFGSYFQIEEKGGITLVFLKPVLLSEDIAWLMGGKPIYEKKTEEETVWKYVFKKQPPNLDREDFNIPLFLFFKNNRLVRVSFPERFLKYFSKPLLAKMLGSVGSAEVSKLSRKITSGVKIEDYSMIPRREHFIEVMGSPSSIKALSSGYLLTYVYTTEGSSEKENTNLTLHLLFHNRDGHLIRAEGIIRGFSIRFNVFSRDSSSN
;
A
#
# COMPACT_ATOMS: atom_id res chain seq x y z
N MET A 1 -15.08 -46.51 15.48
CA MET A 1 -15.83 -45.48 14.75
C MET A 1 -15.14 -45.19 13.42
N ARG A 2 -15.71 -45.60 12.28
CA ARG A 2 -15.19 -45.25 10.95
C ARG A 2 -15.74 -43.88 10.57
N LEU A 3 -14.90 -42.84 10.58
CA LEU A 3 -15.31 -41.52 10.09
C LEU A 3 -15.78 -41.64 8.63
N PRO A 4 -16.94 -41.07 8.25
CA PRO A 4 -17.43 -41.12 6.89
C PRO A 4 -16.42 -40.43 5.96
N ARG A 5 -15.99 -41.14 4.92
CA ARG A 5 -14.98 -40.72 3.92
C ARG A 5 -15.30 -39.36 3.26
N LYS A 6 -16.57 -38.94 3.30
CA LYS A 6 -17.06 -37.63 2.82
C LYS A 6 -16.75 -36.46 3.78
N SER A 7 -16.67 -36.69 5.10
CA SER A 7 -16.26 -35.65 6.07
C SER A 7 -14.77 -35.29 5.95
N LEU A 8 -13.93 -36.26 5.58
CA LEU A 8 -12.49 -36.02 5.40
C LEU A 8 -12.21 -35.12 4.19
N PHE A 9 -12.99 -35.27 3.11
CA PHE A 9 -12.87 -34.44 1.91
C PHE A 9 -13.27 -32.99 2.17
N PHE A 10 -14.33 -32.76 2.96
CA PHE A 10 -14.76 -31.41 3.34
C PHE A 10 -13.74 -30.70 4.24
N LEU A 11 -13.15 -31.42 5.20
CA LEU A 11 -12.08 -30.90 6.07
C LEU A 11 -10.80 -30.58 5.28
N LEU A 12 -10.48 -31.40 4.26
CA LEU A 12 -9.33 -31.19 3.37
C LEU A 12 -9.55 -30.00 2.40
N CYS A 13 -10.78 -29.78 1.94
CA CYS A 13 -11.09 -28.61 1.10
C CYS A 13 -10.93 -27.28 1.87
N ILE A 14 -11.18 -27.27 3.19
CA ILE A 14 -11.01 -26.09 4.04
C ILE A 14 -9.53 -25.75 4.27
N THR A 15 -8.62 -26.74 4.21
CA THR A 15 -7.17 -26.46 4.33
C THR A 15 -6.54 -25.99 3.02
N PHE A 16 -7.13 -26.32 1.87
CA PHE A 16 -6.64 -25.90 0.54
C PHE A 16 -7.06 -24.48 0.14
N SER A 17 -8.19 -23.98 0.63
CA SER A 17 -8.54 -22.56 0.53
C SER A 17 -7.77 -21.76 1.58
N GLY A 18 -6.45 -21.64 1.39
CA GLY A 18 -5.58 -20.90 2.30
C GLY A 18 -6.24 -19.58 2.70
N CYS A 19 -6.33 -19.32 4.00
CA CYS A 19 -6.98 -18.12 4.51
C CYS A 19 -6.28 -16.87 3.97
N VAL A 20 -7.05 -15.88 3.49
CA VAL A 20 -6.58 -14.57 3.00
C VAL A 20 -5.48 -14.00 3.93
N TYR A 21 -5.69 -14.12 5.24
CA TYR A 21 -4.76 -13.68 6.27
C TYR A 21 -3.36 -14.34 6.17
N LEU A 22 -3.29 -15.65 5.88
CA LEU A 22 -2.02 -16.37 5.77
C LEU A 22 -1.22 -15.90 4.55
N ARG A 23 -1.89 -15.56 3.45
CA ARG A 23 -1.21 -15.01 2.26
C ARG A 23 -0.66 -13.61 2.51
N PHE A 24 -1.40 -12.74 3.21
CA PHE A 24 -0.86 -11.44 3.63
C PHE A 24 0.31 -11.57 4.62
N LEU A 25 0.25 -12.55 5.54
CA LEU A 25 1.37 -12.85 6.43
C LEU A 25 2.59 -13.35 5.66
N GLU A 26 2.39 -14.16 4.61
CA GLU A 26 3.47 -14.60 3.74
C GLU A 26 4.08 -13.43 2.97
N VAL A 27 3.28 -12.53 2.40
CA VAL A 27 3.79 -11.28 1.77
C VAL A 27 4.61 -10.46 2.76
N LYS A 28 4.16 -10.33 4.02
CA LYS A 28 4.99 -9.68 5.05
C LYS A 28 6.35 -10.35 5.17
N ARG A 29 6.42 -11.68 5.23
CA ARG A 29 7.71 -12.40 5.30
C ARG A 29 8.56 -12.17 4.05
N GLN A 30 7.94 -12.14 2.87
CA GLN A 30 8.63 -11.84 1.62
C GLN A 30 9.27 -10.44 1.65
N PHE A 31 8.64 -9.44 2.27
CA PHE A 31 9.24 -8.11 2.42
C PHE A 31 10.56 -8.13 3.22
N ALA A 32 10.76 -9.09 4.13
CA ALA A 32 12.01 -9.22 4.87
C ALA A 32 13.21 -9.58 3.97
N ASN A 33 12.94 -10.11 2.77
CA ASN A 33 13.95 -10.41 1.78
C ASN A 33 13.58 -9.75 0.44
N PHE A 34 13.37 -8.43 0.48
CA PHE A 34 12.80 -7.64 -0.61
C PHE A 34 13.39 -7.98 -1.98
N GLY A 35 14.73 -7.97 -2.13
CA GLY A 35 15.39 -8.21 -3.42
C GLY A 35 15.19 -9.62 -4.01
N SER A 36 14.79 -10.61 -3.20
CA SER A 36 14.51 -11.98 -3.67
C SER A 36 13.06 -12.20 -4.10
N TYR A 37 12.15 -11.31 -3.68
CA TYR A 37 10.71 -11.48 -3.86
C TYR A 37 10.04 -10.32 -4.59
N PHE A 38 10.68 -9.17 -4.62
CA PHE A 38 10.16 -7.93 -5.18
C PHE A 38 11.20 -7.20 -6.01
N GLN A 39 10.69 -6.49 -7.02
CA GLN A 39 11.46 -5.54 -7.81
C GLN A 39 10.62 -4.28 -8.00
N ILE A 40 11.29 -3.12 -8.01
CA ILE A 40 10.67 -1.86 -8.41
C ILE A 40 11.16 -1.51 -9.80
N GLU A 41 10.21 -1.22 -10.68
CA GLU A 41 10.44 -0.72 -12.04
C GLU A 41 9.83 0.69 -12.17
N GLU A 42 10.45 1.52 -13.01
CA GLU A 42 10.07 2.94 -13.18
C GLU A 42 9.59 3.23 -14.62
N LYS A 43 9.18 2.21 -15.37
CA LYS A 43 8.69 2.36 -16.75
C LYS A 43 7.21 2.77 -16.76
N GLY A 44 6.92 4.04 -17.05
CA GLY A 44 5.56 4.58 -17.14
C GLY A 44 4.83 4.71 -15.80
N GLY A 45 5.58 4.73 -14.69
CA GLY A 45 5.04 4.69 -13.33
C GLY A 45 5.94 3.92 -12.36
N ILE A 46 5.61 3.98 -11.07
CA ILE A 46 6.21 3.08 -10.06
C ILE A 46 5.49 1.74 -10.16
N THR A 47 6.19 0.68 -10.56
CA THR A 47 5.64 -0.68 -10.58
C THR A 47 6.36 -1.54 -9.56
N LEU A 48 5.62 -2.10 -8.61
CA LEU A 48 6.07 -3.17 -7.73
C LEU A 48 5.78 -4.52 -8.40
N VAL A 49 6.84 -5.25 -8.75
CA VAL A 49 6.79 -6.59 -9.35
C VAL A 49 6.99 -7.65 -8.27
N PHE A 50 6.14 -8.66 -8.25
CA PHE A 50 6.20 -9.82 -7.36
C PHE A 50 6.88 -10.97 -8.10
N LEU A 51 8.11 -11.31 -7.70
CA LEU A 51 8.92 -12.36 -8.33
C LEU A 51 8.43 -13.77 -7.95
N LYS A 52 7.82 -13.92 -6.76
CA LYS A 52 7.21 -15.16 -6.27
C LYS A 52 5.82 -14.86 -5.70
N PRO A 53 4.83 -14.62 -6.57
CA PRO A 53 3.54 -14.06 -6.18
C PRO A 53 2.70 -15.07 -5.38
N VAL A 54 2.15 -14.63 -4.25
CA VAL A 54 1.29 -15.47 -3.39
C VAL A 54 -0.14 -14.97 -3.28
N LEU A 55 -0.39 -13.66 -3.43
CA LEU A 55 -1.71 -13.04 -3.34
C LEU A 55 -2.58 -13.40 -4.54
N LEU A 56 -3.84 -13.74 -4.27
CA LEU A 56 -4.86 -14.04 -5.27
C LEU A 56 -5.68 -12.80 -5.60
N SER A 57 -6.36 -12.80 -6.76
CA SER A 57 -7.29 -11.71 -7.12
C SER A 57 -8.40 -11.52 -6.08
N GLU A 58 -8.88 -12.60 -5.48
CA GLU A 58 -9.89 -12.57 -4.41
C GLU A 58 -9.37 -11.88 -3.13
N ASP A 59 -8.09 -12.04 -2.79
CA ASP A 59 -7.49 -11.35 -1.64
C ASP A 59 -7.49 -9.83 -1.86
N ILE A 60 -7.22 -9.43 -3.11
CA ILE A 60 -7.21 -8.04 -3.53
C ILE A 60 -8.63 -7.48 -3.55
N ALA A 61 -9.59 -8.17 -4.18
CA ALA A 61 -10.98 -7.75 -4.19
C ALA A 61 -11.52 -7.58 -2.77
N TRP A 62 -11.16 -8.50 -1.86
CA TRP A 62 -11.46 -8.36 -0.45
C TRP A 62 -10.78 -7.12 0.16
N LEU A 63 -9.47 -6.89 -0.04
CA LEU A 63 -8.78 -5.72 0.51
C LEU A 63 -9.34 -4.39 -0.01
N MET A 64 -9.72 -4.35 -1.28
CA MET A 64 -10.27 -3.17 -1.97
C MET A 64 -11.78 -2.98 -1.71
N GLY A 65 -12.43 -3.93 -1.04
CA GLY A 65 -13.84 -3.90 -0.69
C GLY A 65 -14.80 -4.16 -1.86
N GLY A 66 -14.30 -4.64 -2.99
CA GLY A 66 -15.10 -4.88 -4.18
C GLY A 66 -14.28 -5.21 -5.43
N LYS A 67 -14.99 -5.41 -6.53
CA LYS A 67 -14.41 -5.62 -7.86
C LYS A 67 -13.82 -4.32 -8.44
N PRO A 68 -12.87 -4.41 -9.37
CA PRO A 68 -12.31 -3.23 -10.04
C PRO A 68 -13.36 -2.53 -10.92
N ILE A 69 -13.14 -1.24 -11.21
CA ILE A 69 -13.98 -0.50 -12.18
C ILE A 69 -13.75 -0.95 -13.62
N TYR A 70 -12.63 -1.62 -13.86
CA TYR A 70 -12.27 -2.14 -15.16
C TYR A 70 -11.45 -3.40 -14.99
N GLU A 71 -11.82 -4.42 -15.75
CA GLU A 71 -11.15 -5.69 -15.85
C GLU A 71 -10.98 -6.04 -17.33
N LYS A 72 -9.74 -6.34 -17.74
CA LYS A 72 -9.44 -6.84 -19.08
C LYS A 72 -8.55 -8.06 -18.98
N LYS A 73 -9.01 -9.15 -19.58
CA LYS A 73 -8.23 -10.36 -19.76
C LYS A 73 -7.49 -10.30 -21.10
N THR A 74 -6.19 -10.51 -21.08
CA THR A 74 -5.35 -10.74 -22.26
C THR A 74 -4.97 -12.21 -22.34
N GLU A 75 -4.20 -12.59 -23.35
CA GLU A 75 -3.70 -13.97 -23.48
C GLU A 75 -2.75 -14.35 -22.32
N GLU A 76 -2.02 -13.36 -21.77
CA GLU A 76 -0.99 -13.60 -20.76
C GLU A 76 -1.42 -13.22 -19.34
N GLU A 77 -2.27 -12.21 -19.19
CA GLU A 77 -2.58 -11.60 -17.88
C GLU A 77 -4.03 -11.09 -17.80
N THR A 78 -4.51 -10.94 -16.57
CA THR A 78 -5.71 -10.15 -16.27
C THR A 78 -5.27 -8.83 -15.66
N VAL A 79 -5.74 -7.72 -16.23
CA VAL A 79 -5.46 -6.35 -15.76
C VAL A 79 -6.70 -5.82 -15.07
N TRP A 80 -6.55 -5.41 -13.81
CA TRP A 80 -7.57 -4.74 -13.02
C TRP A 80 -7.17 -3.28 -12.79
N LYS A 81 -8.16 -2.38 -12.84
CA LYS A 81 -7.98 -0.97 -12.47
C LYS A 81 -8.92 -0.61 -11.33
N TYR A 82 -8.34 -0.01 -10.29
CA TYR A 82 -9.08 0.73 -9.28
C TYR A 82 -8.76 2.22 -9.41
N VAL A 83 -9.70 3.08 -9.02
CA VAL A 83 -9.46 4.52 -8.92
C VAL A 83 -9.81 4.95 -7.52
N PHE A 84 -8.83 5.49 -6.82
CA PHE A 84 -9.02 6.16 -5.53
C PHE A 84 -9.35 7.62 -5.80
N LYS A 85 -10.61 7.98 -5.60
CA LYS A 85 -11.11 9.34 -5.77
C LYS A 85 -10.78 10.18 -4.56
N LYS A 86 -10.12 11.32 -4.77
CA LYS A 86 -9.74 12.21 -3.68
C LYS A 86 -10.96 12.81 -2.98
N GLN A 87 -10.88 12.95 -1.66
CA GLN A 87 -11.95 13.50 -0.83
C GLN A 87 -11.48 14.75 -0.05
N PRO A 88 -12.34 15.77 0.12
CA PRO A 88 -13.60 15.95 -0.61
C PRO A 88 -13.35 16.11 -2.13
N PRO A 89 -14.35 15.81 -2.98
CA PRO A 89 -14.22 16.06 -4.42
C PRO A 89 -14.04 17.56 -4.67
N ASN A 90 -13.34 17.91 -5.75
CA ASN A 90 -13.08 19.30 -6.17
C ASN A 90 -12.31 20.17 -5.15
N LEU A 91 -11.57 19.54 -4.23
CA LEU A 91 -10.67 20.26 -3.34
C LEU A 91 -9.59 21.04 -4.10
N ASP A 92 -9.15 20.50 -5.24
CA ASP A 92 -8.17 21.09 -6.13
C ASP A 92 -8.78 21.31 -7.51
N ARG A 93 -8.17 22.21 -8.30
CA ARG A 93 -8.53 22.42 -9.70
C ARG A 93 -8.11 21.25 -10.61
N GLU A 94 -7.03 20.58 -10.24
CA GLU A 94 -6.47 19.44 -10.97
C GLU A 94 -6.96 18.11 -10.40
N ASP A 95 -6.96 17.06 -11.23
CA ASP A 95 -7.36 15.72 -10.79
C ASP A 95 -6.20 14.96 -10.11
N PHE A 96 -6.29 14.84 -8.79
CA PHE A 96 -5.36 14.07 -7.97
C PHE A 96 -5.86 12.65 -7.62
N ASN A 97 -6.87 12.13 -8.32
CA ASN A 97 -7.29 10.74 -8.21
C ASN A 97 -6.12 9.79 -8.49
N ILE A 98 -6.04 8.68 -7.76
CA ILE A 98 -4.95 7.70 -7.89
C ILE A 98 -5.48 6.47 -8.62
N PRO A 99 -5.25 6.35 -9.94
CA PRO A 99 -5.49 5.08 -10.63
C PRO A 99 -4.42 4.06 -10.20
N LEU A 100 -4.87 2.89 -9.78
CA LEU A 100 -4.05 1.76 -9.40
C LEU A 100 -4.29 0.62 -10.39
N PHE A 101 -3.24 0.16 -11.04
CA PHE A 101 -3.30 -0.98 -11.96
C PHE A 101 -2.70 -2.22 -11.31
N LEU A 102 -3.42 -3.33 -11.40
CA LEU A 102 -3.05 -4.61 -10.82
C LEU A 102 -3.02 -5.65 -11.93
N PHE A 103 -1.94 -6.40 -12.03
CA PHE A 103 -1.74 -7.39 -13.07
C PHE A 103 -1.70 -8.76 -12.44
N PHE A 104 -2.50 -9.67 -12.98
CA PHE A 104 -2.64 -11.02 -12.48
C PHE A 104 -2.22 -12.04 -13.54
N LYS A 105 -1.43 -13.02 -13.14
CA LYS A 105 -1.09 -14.19 -13.97
C LYS A 105 -1.48 -15.45 -13.22
N ASN A 106 -2.24 -16.34 -13.84
CA ASN A 106 -2.76 -17.56 -13.20
C ASN A 106 -3.44 -17.28 -11.84
N ASN A 107 -4.30 -16.24 -11.81
CA ASN A 107 -4.99 -15.75 -10.61
C ASN A 107 -4.10 -15.20 -9.49
N ARG A 108 -2.81 -14.92 -9.74
CA ARG A 108 -1.88 -14.38 -8.74
C ARG A 108 -1.42 -12.97 -9.11
N LEU A 109 -1.38 -12.07 -8.12
CA LEU A 109 -0.91 -10.70 -8.31
C LEU A 109 0.58 -10.69 -8.61
N VAL A 110 0.94 -10.31 -9.84
CA VAL A 110 2.34 -10.24 -10.29
C VAL A 110 2.86 -8.81 -10.31
N ARG A 111 2.01 -7.80 -10.50
CA ARG A 111 2.44 -6.39 -10.55
C ARG A 111 1.40 -5.45 -9.98
N VAL A 112 1.87 -4.39 -9.35
CA VAL A 112 1.09 -3.24 -8.88
C VAL A 112 1.73 -1.97 -9.44
N SER A 113 1.01 -1.21 -10.24
CA SER A 113 1.51 0.02 -10.86
C SER A 113 0.76 1.25 -10.35
N PHE A 114 1.55 2.24 -9.94
CA PHE A 114 1.11 3.56 -9.53
C PHE A 114 1.40 4.60 -10.63
N PRO A 115 0.71 5.75 -10.62
CA PRO A 115 0.93 6.82 -11.61
C PRO A 115 2.36 7.36 -11.63
N GLU A 116 2.82 7.78 -12.81
CA GLU A 116 4.14 8.37 -13.03
C GLU A 116 4.43 9.61 -12.17
N ARG A 117 3.41 10.40 -11.81
CA ARG A 117 3.62 11.58 -10.94
C ARG A 117 4.29 11.25 -9.60
N PHE A 118 4.15 10.03 -9.10
CA PHE A 118 4.86 9.61 -7.88
C PHE A 118 6.36 9.37 -8.12
N LEU A 119 6.83 9.11 -9.34
CA LEU A 119 8.27 8.97 -9.62
C LEU A 119 9.05 10.28 -9.38
N LYS A 120 8.37 11.44 -9.41
CA LYS A 120 9.04 12.74 -9.25
C LYS A 120 9.80 12.88 -7.93
N TYR A 121 9.28 12.30 -6.85
CA TYR A 121 9.85 12.46 -5.51
C TYR A 121 10.05 11.14 -4.74
N PHE A 122 9.54 10.02 -5.25
CA PHE A 122 9.67 8.72 -4.60
C PHE A 122 10.63 7.83 -5.37
N SER A 123 11.91 7.88 -4.99
CA SER A 123 12.95 7.10 -5.64
C SER A 123 12.81 5.60 -5.33
N LYS A 124 13.22 4.75 -6.27
CA LYS A 124 13.31 3.29 -6.05
C LYS A 124 14.07 2.89 -4.78
N PRO A 125 15.25 3.47 -4.43
CA PRO A 125 15.93 3.14 -3.18
C PRO A 125 15.10 3.44 -1.92
N LEU A 126 14.42 4.59 -1.89
CA LEU A 126 13.54 4.97 -0.77
C LEU A 126 12.41 3.95 -0.61
N LEU A 127 11.70 3.68 -1.71
CA LEU A 127 10.56 2.76 -1.71
C LEU A 127 10.98 1.34 -1.32
N ALA A 128 12.13 0.86 -1.81
CA ALA A 128 12.67 -0.44 -1.43
C ALA A 128 13.01 -0.49 0.07
N LYS A 129 13.61 0.56 0.63
CA LYS A 129 13.89 0.66 2.08
C LYS A 129 12.60 0.66 2.90
N MET A 130 11.60 1.45 2.51
CA MET A 130 10.31 1.50 3.21
C MET A 130 9.56 0.17 3.13
N LEU A 131 9.40 -0.42 1.94
CA LEU A 131 8.70 -1.69 1.79
C LEU A 131 9.45 -2.84 2.45
N GLY A 132 10.77 -2.90 2.32
CA GLY A 132 11.59 -3.92 2.97
C GLY A 132 11.47 -3.92 4.49
N SER A 133 11.31 -2.75 5.11
CA SER A 133 11.16 -2.63 6.57
C SER A 133 9.85 -3.25 7.09
N VAL A 134 8.85 -3.48 6.25
CA VAL A 134 7.62 -4.20 6.61
C VAL A 134 7.93 -5.64 7.04
N GLY A 135 9.00 -6.23 6.50
CA GLY A 135 9.44 -7.59 6.81
C GLY A 135 9.70 -7.83 8.30
N SER A 136 10.42 -6.90 8.93
CA SER A 136 10.76 -6.91 10.34
C SER A 136 9.78 -6.12 11.23
N ALA A 137 8.68 -5.63 10.66
CA ALA A 137 7.73 -4.78 11.37
C ALA A 137 6.97 -5.54 12.47
N GLU A 138 6.64 -4.80 13.53
CA GLU A 138 5.76 -5.25 14.60
C GLU A 138 4.33 -5.37 14.09
N VAL A 139 3.67 -6.48 14.42
CA VAL A 139 2.28 -6.75 14.01
C VAL A 139 1.40 -6.84 15.23
N SER A 140 0.53 -5.86 15.41
CA SER A 140 -0.60 -5.99 16.31
C SER A 140 -1.75 -6.63 15.56
N LYS A 141 -1.99 -7.93 15.82
CA LYS A 141 -3.10 -8.69 15.20
C LYS A 141 -4.46 -8.13 15.64
N LEU A 142 -4.59 -7.76 16.91
CA LEU A 142 -5.84 -7.24 17.49
C LEU A 142 -6.25 -5.92 16.81
N SER A 143 -5.29 -5.02 16.62
CA SER A 143 -5.54 -3.71 15.99
C SER A 143 -5.26 -3.67 14.49
N ARG A 144 -5.02 -4.83 13.85
CA ARG A 144 -4.71 -4.96 12.40
C ARG A 144 -3.64 -3.96 11.91
N LYS A 145 -2.64 -3.71 12.74
CA LYS A 145 -1.65 -2.66 12.53
C LYS A 145 -0.26 -3.23 12.38
N ILE A 146 0.45 -2.75 11.37
CA ILE A 146 1.86 -3.00 11.13
C ILE A 146 2.61 -1.70 11.40
N THR A 147 3.60 -1.72 12.28
CA THR A 147 4.46 -0.56 12.55
C THR A 147 5.90 -0.92 12.27
N SER A 148 6.56 -0.10 11.44
CA SER A 148 7.93 -0.29 11.04
C SER A 148 8.76 0.97 11.24
N GLY A 149 10.00 0.81 11.70
CA GLY A 149 11.01 1.85 11.69
C GLY A 149 11.85 1.76 10.43
N VAL A 150 11.96 2.87 9.70
CA VAL A 150 12.76 2.98 8.48
C VAL A 150 13.95 3.89 8.77
N LYS A 151 15.17 3.34 8.67
CA LYS A 151 16.39 4.15 8.76
C LYS A 151 16.81 4.58 7.36
N ILE A 152 16.84 5.88 7.12
CA ILE A 152 17.31 6.47 5.88
C ILE A 152 18.62 7.21 6.17
N GLU A 153 19.70 6.82 5.52
CA GLU A 153 21.03 7.41 5.72
C GLU A 153 21.17 8.73 4.96
N ASP A 154 20.75 8.74 3.70
CA ASP A 154 20.75 9.94 2.87
C ASP A 154 19.46 10.73 3.11
N TYR A 155 19.57 11.80 3.88
CA TYR A 155 18.44 12.64 4.26
C TYR A 155 17.73 13.28 3.06
N SER A 156 18.47 13.53 1.97
CA SER A 156 17.93 14.13 0.76
C SER A 156 16.91 13.24 0.05
N MET A 157 16.94 11.92 0.31
CA MET A 157 15.96 10.97 -0.22
C MET A 157 14.58 11.10 0.43
N ILE A 158 14.46 11.72 1.60
CA ILE A 158 13.18 11.83 2.31
C ILE A 158 12.34 12.94 1.67
N PRO A 159 11.13 12.66 1.16
CA PRO A 159 10.32 13.70 0.55
C PRO A 159 9.82 14.70 1.60
N ARG A 160 9.75 15.97 1.19
CA ARG A 160 9.25 17.06 2.03
C ARG A 160 7.76 17.29 1.83
N ARG A 161 7.15 18.05 2.73
CA ARG A 161 5.72 18.38 2.68
C ARG A 161 5.28 18.90 1.31
N GLU A 162 6.03 19.81 0.72
CA GLU A 162 5.77 20.41 -0.59
C GLU A 162 5.73 19.36 -1.72
N HIS A 163 6.59 18.34 -1.66
CA HIS A 163 6.62 17.25 -2.64
C HIS A 163 5.32 16.44 -2.61
N PHE A 164 4.76 16.21 -1.42
CA PHE A 164 3.47 15.53 -1.28
C PHE A 164 2.30 16.39 -1.77
N ILE A 165 2.31 17.70 -1.46
CA ILE A 165 1.29 18.62 -1.95
C ILE A 165 1.31 18.67 -3.48
N GLU A 166 2.48 18.64 -4.09
CA GLU A 166 2.59 18.67 -5.55
C GLU A 166 2.09 17.38 -6.22
N VAL A 167 2.37 16.21 -5.63
CA VAL A 167 2.00 14.91 -6.23
C VAL A 167 0.56 14.50 -5.91
N MET A 168 0.04 14.97 -4.77
CA MET A 168 -1.25 14.54 -4.23
C MET A 168 -2.27 15.66 -4.13
N GLY A 169 -1.89 16.92 -4.39
CA GLY A 169 -2.71 18.12 -4.22
C GLY A 169 -2.85 18.54 -2.75
N SER A 170 -3.83 19.40 -2.49
CA SER A 170 -4.13 19.89 -1.14
C SER A 170 -4.60 18.75 -0.21
N PRO A 171 -4.14 18.68 1.04
CA PRO A 171 -4.60 17.66 1.98
C PRO A 171 -6.07 17.89 2.38
N SER A 172 -6.80 16.81 2.65
CA SER A 172 -8.18 16.86 3.17
C SER A 172 -8.25 17.58 4.53
N SER A 173 -7.19 17.48 5.34
CA SER A 173 -7.03 18.31 6.53
C SER A 173 -5.56 18.48 6.93
N ILE A 174 -5.28 19.56 7.65
CA ILE A 174 -3.97 19.87 8.23
C ILE A 174 -4.16 20.09 9.73
N LYS A 175 -3.34 19.43 10.54
CA LYS A 175 -3.28 19.67 11.98
C LYS A 175 -1.87 20.05 12.40
N ALA A 176 -1.72 21.22 13.00
CA ALA A 176 -0.47 21.60 13.66
C ALA A 176 -0.31 20.80 14.96
N LEU A 177 0.89 20.28 15.18
CA LEU A 177 1.32 19.56 16.37
C LEU A 177 2.63 20.18 16.87
N SER A 178 2.98 19.93 18.13
CA SER A 178 4.27 20.39 18.68
C SER A 178 5.46 19.84 17.88
N SER A 179 5.34 18.62 17.36
CA SER A 179 6.39 17.95 16.58
C SER A 179 6.39 18.28 15.09
N GLY A 180 5.35 18.92 14.55
CA GLY A 180 5.16 18.92 13.11
C GLY A 180 3.80 19.36 12.59
N TYR A 181 3.62 19.16 11.29
CA TYR A 181 2.32 19.22 10.63
C TYR A 181 1.87 17.81 10.26
N LEU A 182 0.66 17.44 10.71
CA LEU A 182 -0.02 16.24 10.26
C LEU A 182 -0.94 16.59 9.10
N LEU A 183 -0.57 16.14 7.90
CA LEU A 183 -1.43 16.17 6.73
C LEU A 183 -2.23 14.88 6.66
N THR A 184 -3.53 15.02 6.41
CA THR A 184 -4.41 13.87 6.15
C THR A 184 -4.95 13.96 4.73
N TYR A 185 -4.79 12.87 3.98
CA TYR A 185 -5.43 12.69 2.68
C TYR A 185 -6.43 11.55 2.80
N VAL A 186 -7.65 11.79 2.32
CA VAL A 186 -8.71 10.79 2.26
C VAL A 186 -9.02 10.53 0.79
N TYR A 187 -9.07 9.25 0.44
CA TYR A 187 -9.52 8.79 -0.84
C TYR A 187 -10.59 7.72 -0.65
N THR A 188 -11.48 7.60 -1.61
CA THR A 188 -12.51 6.56 -1.65
C THR A 188 -12.40 5.81 -2.97
N THR A 189 -12.37 4.49 -2.95
CA THR A 189 -12.40 3.71 -4.20
C THR A 189 -13.71 3.95 -4.94
N GLU A 190 -13.63 4.07 -6.24
CA GLU A 190 -14.80 3.91 -7.10
C GLU A 190 -15.09 2.41 -7.19
N GLY A 191 -16.15 1.94 -6.53
CA GLY A 191 -16.66 0.58 -6.67
C GLY A 191 -17.65 0.45 -7.83
N SER A 192 -18.04 -0.79 -8.17
CA SER A 192 -19.20 -1.06 -9.02
C SER A 192 -20.53 -0.60 -8.39
N SER A 193 -20.53 -0.38 -7.08
CA SER A 193 -21.62 0.25 -6.32
C SER A 193 -21.09 1.01 -5.11
N GLU A 194 -21.84 1.99 -4.59
CA GLU A 194 -21.43 2.78 -3.41
C GLU A 194 -21.17 1.92 -2.16
N LYS A 195 -21.85 0.78 -2.01
CA LYS A 195 -21.67 -0.15 -0.88
C LYS A 195 -20.32 -0.87 -0.89
N GLU A 196 -19.63 -0.86 -2.03
CA GLU A 196 -18.33 -1.49 -2.25
C GLU A 196 -17.17 -0.47 -2.18
N ASN A 197 -17.49 0.79 -1.87
CA ASN A 197 -16.49 1.83 -1.70
C ASN A 197 -15.67 1.57 -0.43
N THR A 198 -14.36 1.67 -0.58
CA THR A 198 -13.38 1.55 0.50
C THR A 198 -12.64 2.86 0.66
N ASN A 199 -12.48 3.30 1.89
CA ASN A 199 -11.67 4.46 2.19
C ASN A 199 -10.19 4.08 2.37
N LEU A 200 -9.34 4.84 1.71
CA LEU A 200 -7.90 4.91 1.94
C LEU A 200 -7.61 6.25 2.63
N THR A 201 -7.12 6.19 3.86
CA THR A 201 -6.66 7.37 4.60
C THR A 201 -5.14 7.34 4.71
N LEU A 202 -4.49 8.43 4.34
CA LEU A 202 -3.05 8.62 4.49
C LEU A 202 -2.80 9.72 5.52
N HIS A 203 -2.03 9.39 6.54
CA HIS A 203 -1.57 10.33 7.56
C HIS A 203 -0.06 10.53 7.40
N LEU A 204 0.33 11.77 7.07
CA LEU A 204 1.71 12.15 6.80
C LEU A 204 2.12 13.21 7.82
N LEU A 205 3.06 12.87 8.69
CA LEU A 205 3.61 13.78 9.68
C LEU A 205 4.96 14.29 9.20
N PHE A 206 5.10 15.61 9.18
CA PHE A 206 6.31 16.31 8.74
C PHE A 206 6.91 17.10 9.88
N HIS A 207 8.23 17.14 9.96
CA HIS A 207 8.96 17.90 10.94
C HIS A 207 8.83 19.42 10.69
N ASN A 208 8.73 20.21 11.76
CA ASN A 208 8.49 21.67 11.66
C ASN A 208 9.67 22.46 11.08
N ARG A 209 10.91 22.04 11.37
CA ARG A 209 12.11 22.84 11.04
C ARG A 209 12.45 22.81 9.55
N ASP A 210 12.32 21.65 8.92
CA ASP A 210 12.87 21.35 7.61
C ASP A 210 11.90 20.61 6.68
N GLY A 211 10.68 20.35 7.15
CA GLY A 211 9.58 19.85 6.32
C GLY A 211 9.70 18.40 5.89
N HIS A 212 10.70 17.65 6.35
CA HIS A 212 10.87 16.24 5.99
C HIS A 212 9.85 15.33 6.65
N LEU A 213 9.47 14.27 5.95
CA LEU A 213 8.56 13.25 6.44
C LEU A 213 9.19 12.47 7.61
N ILE A 214 8.51 12.47 8.75
CA ILE A 214 8.92 11.68 9.93
C ILE A 214 8.01 10.47 10.17
N ARG A 215 6.78 10.51 9.63
CA ARG A 215 5.88 9.36 9.69
C ARG A 215 4.92 9.33 8.51
N ALA A 216 4.78 8.17 7.89
CA ALA A 216 3.69 7.87 6.96
C ALA A 216 2.84 6.73 7.51
N GLU A 217 1.52 6.88 7.46
CA GLU A 217 0.59 5.81 7.81
C GLU A 217 -0.52 5.72 6.77
N GLY A 218 -0.71 4.54 6.20
CA GLY A 218 -1.81 4.24 5.30
C GLY A 218 -2.81 3.31 5.96
N ILE A 219 -4.09 3.65 5.86
CA ILE A 219 -5.19 2.93 6.48
C ILE A 219 -6.21 2.56 5.41
N ILE A 220 -6.51 1.26 5.29
CA ILE A 220 -7.52 0.73 4.36
C ILE A 220 -8.30 -0.41 5.02
N ARG A 221 -9.63 -0.35 5.03
CA ARG A 221 -10.52 -1.32 5.70
C ARG A 221 -10.09 -1.69 7.14
N GLY A 222 -9.58 -0.72 7.89
CA GLY A 222 -9.09 -0.88 9.26
C GLY A 222 -7.73 -1.56 9.39
N PHE A 223 -7.07 -1.95 8.29
CA PHE A 223 -5.67 -2.32 8.27
C PHE A 223 -4.83 -1.06 8.20
N SER A 224 -3.83 -0.95 9.07
CA SER A 224 -2.90 0.17 9.09
C SER A 224 -1.47 -0.32 8.85
N ILE A 225 -0.75 0.34 7.96
CA ILE A 225 0.70 0.21 7.82
C ILE A 225 1.31 1.57 8.13
N ARG A 226 2.15 1.62 9.16
CA ARG A 226 2.85 2.82 9.62
C ARG A 226 4.35 2.67 9.47
N PHE A 227 4.97 3.67 8.87
CA PHE A 227 6.41 3.87 8.76
C PHE A 227 6.82 5.06 9.63
N ASN A 228 7.69 4.83 10.61
CA ASN A 228 8.39 5.90 11.32
C ASN A 228 9.76 6.06 10.66
N VAL A 229 10.05 7.26 10.14
CA VAL A 229 11.27 7.54 9.38
C VAL A 229 12.30 8.16 10.34
N PHE A 230 13.49 7.58 10.37
CA PHE A 230 14.61 8.02 11.19
C PHE A 230 15.79 8.35 10.28
N SER A 231 16.40 9.52 10.49
CA SER A 231 17.66 9.93 9.84
C SER A 231 18.78 10.03 10.87
N ARG A 232 20.02 9.76 10.44
CA ARG A 232 21.20 9.88 11.30
C ARG A 232 21.59 11.33 11.59
N ASP A 233 21.20 12.27 10.73
CA ASP A 233 21.61 13.67 10.86
C ASP A 233 20.77 14.47 11.88
N SER A 234 19.67 13.91 12.38
CA SER A 234 18.82 14.58 13.37
C SER A 234 19.35 14.47 14.81
N SER A 235 20.49 13.79 15.05
CA SER A 235 21.13 13.73 16.38
C SER A 235 22.24 14.77 16.59
N SER A 236 22.31 15.80 15.75
CA SER A 236 23.17 16.98 16.00
C SER A 236 22.33 18.26 15.95
N ASN A 237 21.80 18.66 17.11
CA ASN A 237 21.55 20.03 17.57
C ASN A 237 20.88 19.98 18.93
#